data_AF-A0A7J3XV21-F1
#
_entry.id   AF-A0A7J3XV21-F1
#
_cell.length_a   1.000
_cell.length_b   1.000
_cell.length_c   1.000
_cell.angle_alpha   90.00
_cell.angle_beta   90.00
_cell.angle_gamma   90.00
#
_symmetry.space_group_name_H-M   'P 1'
#
loop_
_entity.id
_entity.type
_entity.pdbx_description
1 polymer ?
#
loop_
_entity_poly.entity_id
_entity_poly.type
_entity_poly.pdbx_seq_one_letter_code
_entity_poly.pdbx_strand_id
1 'polypeptide(L)' 'FLVYGVAEGEALDLDRLYSMVKSARALKKEPVLAIVDGHGEVCYYEVSSVSL' A
#
# COMPACT_ATOMS: atom_id res chain seq x y z
N PHE A 1 -0.68 3.55 -11.67
CA PHE A 1 -0.71 2.85 -10.37
C PHE A 1 0.67 2.30 -10.03
N LEU A 2 1.03 2.33 -8.75
CA LEU A 2 2.16 1.61 -8.16
C LEU A 2 1.58 0.73 -7.05
N VAL A 3 1.69 -0.59 -7.22
CA VAL A 3 1.03 -1.57 -6.34
C VAL A 3 2.03 -2.09 -5.31
N TYR A 4 1.65 -2.07 -4.05
CA TYR A 4 2.42 -2.61 -2.93
C TYR A 4 1.71 -3.83 -2.36
N GLY A 5 2.35 -5.00 -2.46
CA GLY A 5 1.84 -6.24 -1.91
C GLY A 5 2.16 -6.39 -0.42
N VAL A 6 1.16 -6.83 0.36
CA VAL A 6 1.29 -7.16 1.78
C VAL A 6 0.59 -8.48 2.02
N ALA A 7 1.25 -9.42 2.71
CA ALA A 7 0.63 -10.68 3.10
C ALA A 7 -0.11 -10.52 4.45
N GLU A 8 -1.25 -11.17 4.58
CA GLU A 8 -1.97 -11.26 5.84
C GLU A 8 -1.09 -11.90 6.92
N GLY A 9 -1.11 -11.32 8.12
CA GLY A 9 -0.25 -11.72 9.23
C GLY A 9 1.13 -11.05 9.26
N GLU A 10 1.55 -10.35 8.18
CA GLU A 10 2.73 -9.50 8.23
C GLU A 10 2.39 -8.12 8.80
N ALA A 11 3.14 -7.69 9.83
CA ALA A 11 2.98 -6.37 10.39
C ALA A 11 3.43 -5.29 9.38
N LEU A 12 2.50 -4.43 8.97
CA LEU A 12 2.80 -3.26 8.17
C LEU A 12 2.92 -2.03 9.06
N ASP A 13 4.16 -1.55 9.21
CA ASP A 13 4.45 -0.32 9.93
C ASP A 13 3.96 0.93 9.18
N LEU A 14 3.46 1.93 9.93
CA LEU A 14 2.90 3.16 9.37
C LEU A 14 3.98 4.03 8.69
N ASP A 15 5.21 4.06 9.22
CA ASP A 15 6.31 4.80 8.58
C ASP A 15 6.69 4.18 7.23
N ARG A 16 6.62 2.84 7.15
CA ARG A 16 6.81 2.10 5.90
C ARG A 16 5.69 2.41 4.90
N LEU A 17 4.43 2.41 5.33
CA LEU A 17 3.29 2.78 4.48
C LEU A 17 3.39 4.23 3.99
N TYR A 18 3.78 5.17 4.87
CA TYR A 18 4.00 6.56 4.51
C TYR A 18 5.11 6.71 3.45
N SER A 19 6.21 5.98 3.62
CA SER A 19 7.33 5.95 2.67
C SER A 19 6.93 5.37 1.30
N MET A 20 6.07 4.34 1.28
CA MET A 20 5.50 3.78 0.06
C MET A 20 4.63 4.80 -0.69
N VAL A 21 3.74 5.51 0.03
CA VAL A 21 2.90 6.56 -0.56
C VAL A 21 3.75 7.70 -1.11
N LYS A 22 4.76 8.15 -0.36
CA LYS A 22 5.70 9.20 -0.80
C LYS A 22 6.45 8.80 -2.07
N SER A 23 6.92 7.55 -2.14
CA SER A 23 7.62 7.01 -3.33
C SER A 23 6.72 6.94 -4.56
N ALA A 24 5.46 6.49 -4.39
CA ALA A 24 4.48 6.45 -5.47
C ALA A 24 4.19 7.85 -6.02
N ARG A 25 4.00 8.83 -5.13
CA ARG A 25 3.78 10.24 -5.50
C ARG A 25 4.98 10.83 -6.23
N ALA A 26 6.21 10.55 -5.78
CA ALA A 26 7.43 11.01 -6.46
C ALA A 26 7.52 10.50 -7.90
N LEU A 27 7.00 9.30 -8.16
CA LEU A 27 6.91 8.68 -9.50
C LEU A 27 5.68 9.11 -10.30
N LYS A 28 4.86 10.04 -9.77
CA LYS A 28 3.57 10.45 -10.36
C LYS A 28 2.65 9.25 -10.61
N LYS A 29 2.68 8.26 -9.70
CA LYS A 29 1.80 7.08 -9.72
C LYS A 29 0.88 7.11 -8.51
N GLU A 30 -0.35 6.67 -8.71
CA GLU A 30 -1.30 6.44 -7.62
C GLU A 30 -0.90 5.18 -6.83
N PRO A 31 -0.71 5.27 -5.50
CA PRO A 31 -0.38 4.13 -4.66
C PRO A 31 -1.62 3.24 -4.46
N VAL A 32 -1.44 1.95 -4.68
CA VAL A 32 -2.47 0.92 -4.41
C VAL A 32 -1.85 -0.14 -3.50
N LEU A 33 -2.55 -0.51 -2.44
CA LEU A 33 -2.17 -1.62 -1.57
C LEU A 33 -2.90 -2.88 -2.02
N ALA A 34 -2.15 -3.96 -2.22
CA ALA A 34 -2.70 -5.29 -2.48
C ALA A 34 -2.45 -6.16 -1.25
N ILE A 35 -3.52 -6.52 -0.55
CA ILE A 35 -3.44 -7.40 0.62
C ILE A 35 -3.79 -8.81 0.14
N VAL A 36 -2.90 -9.76 0.38
CA VAL A 36 -3.10 -11.18 0.06
C VAL A 36 -3.46 -11.91 1.35
N ASP A 37 -4.61 -12.56 1.38
CA ASP A 37 -5.06 -13.33 2.54
C ASP A 37 -4.38 -14.72 2.61
N GLY A 38 -4.59 -15.43 3.74
CA GLY A 38 -4.06 -16.79 3.93
C GLY A 38 -4.62 -17.85 2.97
N HIS A 39 -5.69 -17.55 2.23
CA HIS A 39 -6.33 -18.42 1.24
C HIS A 39 -5.90 -18.10 -0.20
N GLY A 40 -5.12 -17.03 -0.41
CA GLY A 40 -4.63 -16.57 -1.71
C GLY A 40 -5.57 -15.60 -2.42
N GLU A 41 -6.61 -15.10 -1.75
CA GLU A 41 -7.44 -14.01 -2.25
C GLU A 41 -6.69 -12.67 -2.14
N VAL A 42 -6.90 -11.78 -3.11
CA VAL A 42 -6.19 -10.48 -3.18
C VAL A 42 -7.20 -9.34 -3.17
N CYS A 43 -7.07 -8.47 -2.16
CA CYS A 43 -7.87 -7.27 -2.00
C CYS A 43 -7.04 -6.02 -2.35
N TYR A 44 -7.60 -5.14 -3.19
CA TYR A 44 -6.94 -3.92 -3.63
C TYR A 44 -7.56 -2.68 -2.99
N TYR A 45 -6.72 -1.82 -2.41
CA TYR A 45 -7.14 -0.57 -1.77
C TYR A 45 -6.34 0.61 -2.33
N GLU A 46 -7.03 1.70 -2.65
CA GLU A 46 -6.36 2.97 -2.92
C GLU A 46 -5.91 3.61 -1.60
N VAL A 47 -4.68 4.10 -1.56
CA VAL A 47 -4.13 4.75 -0.36
C VAL A 47 -3.72 6.17 -0.70
N SER A 48 -4.16 7.14 0.10
CA SER A 48 -3.76 8.54 -0.04
C SER A 48 -3.34 9.12 1.30
N SER A 49 -2.25 9.92 1.29
CA SER A 49 -1.89 10.73 2.45
C SER A 49 -2.70 12.02 2.43
N VAL A 50 -3.39 12.31 3.54
CA VAL A 50 -4.16 13.52 3.76
C VAL A 50 -3.41 14.41 4.77
N SER A 51 -3.32 15.70 4.49
CA SER A 51 -2.86 16.71 5.45
C SER A 51 -4.07 17.57 5.83
N LEU A 52 -4.34 17.66 7.14
CA LEU A 52 -5.36 18.55 7.72
C LEU A 52 -4.78 19.94 7.98
#